data_AF-A0A7J2TPJ2-F1
#
_entry.id   AF-A0A7J2TPJ2-F1
#
_cell.length_a   1.000
_cell.length_b   1.000
_cell.length_c   1.000
_cell.angle_alpha   90.00
_cell.angle_beta   90.00
_cell.angle_gamma   90.00
#
_symmetry.space_group_name_H-M   'P 1'
#
loop_
_entity.id
_entity.type
_entity.pdbx_description
1 polymer ?
#
loop_
_entity_poly.entity_id
_entity_poly.type
_entity_poly.pdbx_seq_one_letter_code
_entity_poly.pdbx_strand_id
1 'polypeptide(L)'
;MVEKRTIVFITLVITVWASITSGFAAYYYLEQARYQEQLHNQQKLLDTITRNYDVSANRWNLLSGDYGVLLGDYQFFSGDDYSSLMSRYEALLYNLQENYTSTLNAFPELNTTYNALLSNFQTLNEKSTVTKEEFGSLLDDFYTLLTTLAKKELEVYVGELGVINVSLCIDYGNQTTEWYNKTSTVAGTTLFDLTRKIAAVEYSYWATMEPGHIFLNSINNHAEGYWVWYYWDETKGDWIFGPVGCDAWILENNGIYKWVCIQ
;
A
#
# COMPACT_ATOMS: atom_id res chain seq x y z
N MET A 1 76.09 -14.82 -31.72
CA MET A 1 75.46 -13.48 -31.75
C MET A 1 73.96 -13.53 -32.12
N VAL A 2 73.51 -14.54 -32.89
CA VAL A 2 72.11 -14.75 -33.30
C VAL A 2 71.19 -15.12 -32.13
N GLU A 3 71.57 -16.05 -31.25
CA GLU A 3 70.76 -16.47 -30.08
C GLU A 3 70.36 -15.32 -29.15
N LYS A 4 71.29 -14.42 -28.81
CA LYS A 4 71.00 -13.26 -27.93
C LYS A 4 69.96 -12.32 -28.55
N ARG A 5 69.96 -12.15 -29.87
CA ARG A 5 68.98 -11.31 -30.57
C ARG A 5 67.60 -11.97 -30.62
N THR A 6 67.55 -13.28 -30.83
CA THR A 6 66.31 -14.07 -30.82
C THR A 6 65.65 -14.05 -29.46
N ILE A 7 66.42 -14.22 -28.37
CA ILE A 7 65.90 -14.15 -27.00
C ILE A 7 65.32 -12.76 -26.72
N VAL A 8 66.03 -11.68 -27.06
CA VAL A 8 65.53 -10.31 -26.87
C VAL A 8 64.21 -10.07 -27.61
N PHE A 9 64.08 -10.56 -28.85
CA PHE A 9 62.85 -10.42 -29.64
C PHE A 9 61.67 -11.17 -29.03
N ILE A 10 61.89 -12.40 -28.57
CA ILE A 10 60.86 -13.23 -27.90
C ILE A 10 60.40 -12.55 -26.60
N THR A 11 61.34 -12.06 -25.79
CA THR A 11 61.01 -11.32 -24.56
C THR A 11 60.16 -10.09 -24.87
N LEU A 12 60.49 -9.35 -25.93
CA LEU A 12 59.76 -8.15 -26.33
C LEU A 12 58.33 -8.48 -26.77
N VAL A 13 58.13 -9.54 -27.56
CA VAL A 13 56.80 -10.03 -27.95
C VAL A 13 55.97 -10.45 -26.73
N ILE A 14 56.57 -11.18 -25.79
CA ILE A 14 55.88 -11.61 -24.56
C ILE A 14 55.47 -10.39 -23.71
N THR A 15 56.35 -9.39 -23.57
CA THR A 15 56.01 -8.17 -22.82
C THR A 15 54.89 -7.36 -23.48
N VAL A 16 54.87 -7.27 -24.81
CA VAL A 16 53.79 -6.59 -25.55
C VAL A 16 52.47 -7.35 -25.36
N TRP A 17 52.49 -8.67 -25.49
CA TRP A 17 51.31 -9.51 -25.28
C TRP A 17 50.78 -9.42 -23.84
N ALA A 18 51.68 -9.46 -22.84
CA ALA A 18 51.33 -9.32 -21.43
C ALA A 18 50.73 -7.95 -21.11
N SER A 19 51.24 -6.87 -21.70
CA SER A 19 50.68 -5.51 -21.53
C SER A 19 49.30 -5.38 -22.18
N ILE A 20 49.11 -5.93 -23.37
CA ILE A 20 47.82 -5.92 -24.09
C ILE A 20 46.78 -6.73 -23.29
N THR A 21 47.11 -7.94 -22.88
CA THR A 21 46.19 -8.81 -22.10
C THR A 21 45.87 -8.23 -20.73
N SER A 22 46.85 -7.66 -20.03
CA SER A 22 46.62 -6.94 -18.77
C SER A 22 45.72 -5.73 -18.96
N GLY A 23 45.91 -4.98 -20.05
CA GLY A 23 45.06 -3.83 -20.40
C GLY A 23 43.60 -4.25 -20.66
N PHE A 24 43.39 -5.32 -21.42
CA PHE A 24 42.05 -5.89 -21.61
C PHE A 24 41.44 -6.42 -20.31
N ALA A 25 42.22 -7.12 -19.49
CA ALA A 25 41.75 -7.64 -18.20
C ALA A 25 41.33 -6.49 -17.26
N ALA A 26 42.12 -5.42 -17.19
CA ALA A 26 41.80 -4.23 -16.42
C ALA A 26 40.53 -3.54 -16.94
N TYR A 27 40.40 -3.40 -18.27
CA TYR A 27 39.20 -2.84 -18.89
C TYR A 27 37.94 -3.65 -18.55
N TYR A 28 37.97 -4.97 -18.75
CA TYR A 28 36.83 -5.85 -18.44
C TYR A 28 36.50 -5.87 -16.95
N TYR A 29 37.51 -5.82 -16.08
CA TYR A 29 37.30 -5.72 -14.65
C TYR A 29 36.59 -4.41 -14.26
N LEU A 30 37.04 -3.27 -14.79
CA LEU A 30 36.41 -1.97 -14.54
C LEU A 30 34.99 -1.91 -15.09
N GLU A 31 34.77 -2.45 -16.29
CA GLU A 31 33.46 -2.51 -16.92
C GLU A 31 32.49 -3.39 -16.10
N GLN A 32 32.96 -4.55 -15.64
CA GLN A 32 32.19 -5.43 -14.74
C GLN A 32 31.86 -4.72 -13.42
N ALA A 33 32.82 -4.03 -12.81
CA ALA A 33 32.60 -3.29 -11.57
C ALA A 33 31.52 -2.21 -11.75
N ARG A 34 31.56 -1.48 -12.88
CA ARG A 34 30.54 -0.48 -13.23
C ARG A 34 29.15 -1.09 -13.38
N TYR A 35 29.03 -2.23 -14.06
CA TYR A 35 27.74 -2.92 -14.19
C TYR A 35 27.19 -3.40 -12.85
N GLN A 36 28.04 -3.94 -11.98
CA GLN A 36 27.62 -4.33 -10.63
C GLN A 36 27.14 -3.14 -9.80
N GLU A 37 27.84 -2.00 -9.88
CA GLU A 37 27.41 -0.77 -9.22
C GLU A 37 26.06 -0.26 -9.75
N GLN A 38 25.87 -0.28 -11.07
CA GLN A 38 24.60 0.12 -11.68
C GLN A 38 23.45 -0.79 -11.25
N LEU A 39 23.64 -2.12 -11.25
CA LEU A 39 22.64 -3.08 -10.78
C LEU A 39 22.33 -2.88 -9.30
N HIS A 40 23.35 -2.66 -8.46
CA HIS A 40 23.16 -2.37 -7.04
C HIS A 40 22.36 -1.10 -6.81
N ASN A 41 22.65 -0.03 -7.56
CA ASN A 41 21.92 1.24 -7.46
C ASN A 41 20.47 1.11 -7.94
N GLN A 42 20.22 0.33 -9.00
CA GLN A 42 18.86 0.04 -9.47
C GLN A 42 18.07 -0.77 -8.43
N GLN A 43 18.69 -1.78 -7.82
CA GLN A 43 18.04 -2.56 -6.77
C GLN A 43 17.70 -1.68 -5.57
N LYS A 44 18.64 -0.84 -5.13
CA LYS A 44 18.43 0.09 -4.01
C LYS A 44 17.29 1.08 -4.29
N LEU A 45 17.19 1.56 -5.54
CA LEU A 45 16.10 2.42 -5.97
C LEU A 45 14.76 1.68 -5.87
N LEU A 46 14.68 0.45 -6.40
CA LEU A 46 13.48 -0.37 -6.36
C LEU A 46 13.04 -0.68 -4.92
N ASP A 47 13.99 -1.03 -4.04
CA ASP A 47 13.71 -1.27 -2.62
C ASP A 47 13.18 0.00 -1.94
N THR A 48 13.70 1.17 -2.32
CA THR A 48 13.25 2.47 -1.78
C THR A 48 11.82 2.80 -2.22
N ILE A 49 11.52 2.63 -3.51
CA ILE A 49 10.17 2.87 -4.05
C ILE A 49 9.18 1.88 -3.42
N THR A 50 9.56 0.60 -3.28
CA THR A 50 8.74 -0.45 -2.64
C THR A 50 8.39 -0.06 -1.22
N ARG A 51 9.38 0.30 -0.42
CA ARG A 51 9.16 0.71 0.98
C ARG A 51 8.27 1.95 1.08
N ASN A 52 8.46 2.93 0.20
CA ASN A 52 7.64 4.15 0.22
C ASN A 52 6.20 3.87 -0.22
N TYR A 53 6.00 2.97 -1.19
CA TYR A 53 4.69 2.46 -1.57
C TYR A 53 3.99 1.79 -0.39
N ASP A 54 4.65 0.85 0.29
CA ASP A 54 4.06 0.11 1.42
C ASP A 54 3.68 1.07 2.55
N VAL A 55 4.54 2.05 2.86
CA VAL A 55 4.23 3.10 3.83
C VAL A 55 2.97 3.89 3.44
N SER A 56 2.81 4.22 2.16
CA SER A 56 1.66 4.99 1.66
C SER A 56 0.38 4.16 1.66
N ALA A 57 0.45 2.89 1.25
CA ALA A 57 -0.66 1.95 1.32
C ALA A 57 -1.12 1.73 2.77
N ASN A 58 -0.19 1.53 3.69
CA ASN A 58 -0.48 1.35 5.12
C ASN A 58 -1.12 2.60 5.74
N ARG A 59 -0.64 3.80 5.43
CA ARG A 59 -1.27 5.06 5.88
C ARG A 59 -2.74 5.15 5.47
N TRP A 60 -3.03 4.87 4.20
CA TRP A 60 -4.40 4.82 3.70
C TRP A 60 -5.21 3.75 4.43
N ASN A 61 -4.70 2.52 4.52
CA ASN A 61 -5.38 1.38 5.13
C ASN A 61 -5.76 1.64 6.60
N LEU A 62 -4.85 2.19 7.39
CA LEU A 62 -5.09 2.52 8.79
C LEU A 62 -6.08 3.67 8.95
N LEU A 63 -5.86 4.79 8.24
CA LEU A 63 -6.69 5.98 8.41
C LEU A 63 -8.11 5.79 7.84
N SER A 64 -8.24 5.04 6.74
CA SER A 64 -9.55 4.64 6.21
C SER A 64 -10.25 3.68 7.18
N GLY A 65 -9.52 2.76 7.83
CA GLY A 65 -10.06 1.92 8.91
C GLY A 65 -10.60 2.73 10.08
N ASP A 66 -9.82 3.67 10.61
CA ASP A 66 -10.24 4.55 11.72
C ASP A 66 -11.47 5.39 11.33
N TYR A 67 -11.51 5.88 10.08
CA TYR A 67 -12.69 6.55 9.53
C TYR A 67 -13.91 5.62 9.47
N GLY A 68 -13.75 4.39 9.00
CA GLY A 68 -14.83 3.40 8.93
C GLY A 68 -15.43 3.08 10.30
N VAL A 69 -14.58 3.01 11.33
CA VAL A 69 -15.05 2.86 12.73
C VAL A 69 -15.91 4.05 13.14
N LEU A 70 -15.46 5.29 12.89
CA LEU A 70 -16.22 6.48 13.24
C LEU A 70 -17.51 6.62 12.43
N LEU A 71 -17.49 6.24 11.15
CA LEU A 71 -18.68 6.21 10.30
C LEU A 71 -19.70 5.19 10.83
N GLY A 72 -19.24 4.02 11.26
CA GLY A 72 -20.09 3.04 11.92
C GLY A 72 -20.73 3.61 13.20
N ASP A 73 -19.92 4.23 14.07
CA ASP A 73 -20.42 4.91 15.27
C ASP A 73 -21.50 5.95 14.90
N TYR A 74 -21.25 6.76 13.87
CA TYR A 74 -22.20 7.75 13.35
C TYR A 74 -23.52 7.14 12.83
N GLN A 75 -23.45 6.08 12.03
CA GLN A 75 -24.60 5.43 11.40
C GLN A 75 -25.52 4.76 12.42
N PHE A 76 -24.93 4.12 13.43
CA PHE A 76 -25.66 3.42 14.49
C PHE A 76 -25.94 4.28 15.73
N PHE A 77 -25.47 5.54 15.75
CA PHE A 77 -25.79 6.46 16.83
C PHE A 77 -27.28 6.79 16.85
N SER A 78 -27.90 6.66 18.04
CA SER A 78 -29.33 6.88 18.24
C SER A 78 -29.67 8.19 18.95
N GLY A 79 -28.68 9.02 19.27
CA GLY A 79 -28.88 10.32 19.92
C GLY A 79 -29.08 11.45 18.91
N ASP A 80 -29.66 12.56 19.37
CA ASP A 80 -29.87 13.76 18.53
C ASP A 80 -28.64 14.70 18.55
N ASP A 81 -27.72 14.50 19.50
CA ASP A 81 -26.50 15.31 19.67
C ASP A 81 -25.24 14.50 19.40
N TYR A 82 -24.56 14.84 18.31
CA TYR A 82 -23.36 14.18 17.81
C TYR A 82 -22.06 14.77 18.39
N SER A 83 -22.14 15.72 19.33
CA SER A 83 -20.97 16.36 19.96
C SER A 83 -20.01 15.35 20.60
N SER A 84 -20.53 14.21 21.08
CA SER A 84 -19.72 13.13 21.67
C SER A 84 -18.72 12.49 20.69
N LEU A 85 -18.99 12.56 19.38
CA LEU A 85 -18.13 12.01 18.33
C LEU A 85 -17.05 12.99 17.87
N MET A 86 -17.14 14.27 18.23
CA MET A 86 -16.23 15.33 17.78
C MET A 86 -14.78 15.06 18.18
N SER A 87 -14.55 14.51 19.38
CA SER A 87 -13.19 14.16 19.83
C SER A 87 -12.52 13.07 18.99
N ARG A 88 -13.30 12.10 18.49
CA ARG A 88 -12.79 11.05 17.58
C ARG A 88 -12.51 11.63 16.20
N TYR A 89 -13.38 12.52 15.74
CA TYR A 89 -13.17 13.24 14.49
C TYR A 89 -11.91 14.14 14.53
N GLU A 90 -11.65 14.81 15.65
CA GLU A 90 -10.43 15.59 15.86
C GLU A 90 -9.17 14.73 15.71
N ALA A 91 -9.18 13.51 16.27
CA ALA A 91 -8.09 12.56 16.12
C ALA A 91 -7.87 12.15 14.66
N LEU A 92 -8.94 11.94 13.88
CA LEU A 92 -8.84 11.67 12.45
C LEU A 92 -8.20 12.85 11.69
N LEU A 93 -8.63 14.08 11.96
CA LEU A 93 -8.05 15.27 11.33
C LEU A 93 -6.56 15.42 11.64
N TYR A 94 -6.18 15.22 12.90
CA TYR A 94 -4.78 15.25 13.31
C TYR A 94 -3.96 14.20 12.58
N ASN A 95 -4.43 12.94 12.55
CA ASN A 95 -3.75 11.85 11.86
C ASN A 95 -3.65 12.08 10.34
N LEU A 96 -4.69 12.66 9.73
CA LEU A 96 -4.68 13.05 8.32
C LEU A 96 -3.58 14.08 8.04
N GLN A 97 -3.51 15.14 8.85
CA GLN A 97 -2.49 16.17 8.70
C GLN A 97 -1.09 15.59 8.86
N GLU A 98 -0.83 14.84 9.94
CA GLU A 98 0.48 14.24 10.21
C GLU A 98 0.92 13.31 9.08
N ASN A 99 0.03 12.42 8.61
CA ASN A 99 0.36 11.44 7.58
C ASN A 99 0.55 12.05 6.18
N TYR A 100 -0.17 13.13 5.87
CA TYR A 100 -0.21 13.73 4.53
C TYR A 100 0.39 15.14 4.45
N THR A 101 1.15 15.58 5.47
CA THR A 101 1.77 16.92 5.51
C THR A 101 2.56 17.25 4.23
N SER A 102 3.37 16.31 3.74
CA SER A 102 4.16 16.52 2.52
C SER A 102 3.29 16.72 1.28
N THR A 103 2.21 15.91 1.15
CA THR A 103 1.27 16.00 0.04
C THR A 103 0.46 17.29 0.11
N LEU A 104 -0.05 17.66 1.30
CA LEU A 104 -0.75 18.93 1.51
C LEU A 104 0.14 20.13 1.13
N ASN A 105 1.40 20.13 1.53
CA ASN A 105 2.33 21.19 1.17
C ASN A 105 2.66 21.24 -0.33
N ALA A 106 2.63 20.09 -1.01
CA ALA A 106 2.90 19.99 -2.44
C ALA A 106 1.71 20.43 -3.31
N PHE A 107 0.47 20.30 -2.80
CA PHE A 107 -0.77 20.58 -3.55
C PHE A 107 -1.61 21.66 -2.84
N PRO A 108 -1.44 22.95 -3.20
CA PRO A 108 -2.11 24.07 -2.53
C PRO A 108 -3.64 23.97 -2.51
N GLU A 109 -4.24 23.39 -3.55
CA GLU A 109 -5.69 23.14 -3.61
C GLU A 109 -6.16 22.20 -2.50
N LEU A 110 -5.42 21.12 -2.23
CA LEU A 110 -5.74 20.16 -1.17
C LEU A 110 -5.53 20.75 0.22
N ASN A 111 -4.48 21.57 0.37
CA ASN A 111 -4.26 22.31 1.61
C ASN A 111 -5.40 23.32 1.87
N THR A 112 -5.93 23.95 0.82
CA THR A 112 -7.09 24.84 0.94
C THR A 112 -8.32 24.07 1.41
N THR A 113 -8.59 22.89 0.83
CA THR A 113 -9.66 22.00 1.26
C THR A 113 -9.48 21.55 2.71
N TYR A 114 -8.27 21.17 3.12
CA TYR A 114 -7.95 20.81 4.50
C TYR A 114 -8.24 21.96 5.48
N ASN A 115 -7.78 23.18 5.16
CA ASN A 115 -8.00 24.33 6.04
C ASN A 115 -9.50 24.71 6.13
N ALA A 116 -10.26 24.55 5.05
CA ALA A 116 -11.71 24.72 5.09
C ALA A 116 -12.38 23.69 6.00
N LEU A 117 -11.98 22.41 5.89
CA LEU A 117 -12.49 21.33 6.73
C LEU A 117 -12.15 21.57 8.22
N LEU A 118 -10.93 21.97 8.52
CA LEU A 118 -10.48 22.33 9.87
C LEU A 118 -11.29 23.50 10.44
N SER A 119 -11.54 24.54 9.63
CA SER A 119 -12.35 25.68 10.06
C SER A 119 -13.81 25.29 10.33
N ASN A 120 -14.39 24.41 9.49
CA ASN A 120 -15.74 23.88 9.70
C ASN A 120 -15.82 23.08 11.00
N PHE A 121 -14.85 22.19 11.23
CA PHE A 121 -14.74 21.42 12.47
C PHE A 121 -14.67 22.33 13.70
N GLN A 122 -13.77 23.34 13.69
CA GLN A 122 -13.62 24.28 14.80
C GLN A 122 -14.93 25.02 15.10
N THR A 123 -15.62 25.48 14.07
CA THR A 123 -16.91 26.17 14.21
C THR A 123 -17.97 25.26 14.84
N LEU A 124 -18.02 23.98 14.46
CA LEU A 124 -18.96 23.02 15.04
C LEU A 124 -18.57 22.62 16.47
N ASN A 125 -17.28 22.52 16.77
CA ASN A 125 -16.78 22.16 18.10
C ASN A 125 -17.03 23.25 19.16
N GLU A 126 -17.20 24.51 18.74
CA GLU A 126 -17.61 25.61 19.62
C GLU A 126 -19.12 25.59 19.95
N LYS A 127 -19.94 24.84 19.19
CA LYS A 127 -21.37 24.72 19.47
C LYS A 127 -21.61 23.82 20.69
N SER A 128 -22.74 24.06 21.36
CA SER A 128 -23.18 23.19 22.46
C SER A 128 -23.75 21.85 21.99
N THR A 129 -24.16 21.77 20.73
CA THR A 129 -24.88 20.64 20.15
C THR A 129 -24.54 20.58 18.66
N VAL A 130 -24.27 19.38 18.16
CA VAL A 130 -23.96 19.12 16.75
C VAL A 130 -25.04 18.17 16.20
N THR A 131 -25.68 18.53 15.08
CA THR A 131 -26.71 17.67 14.49
C THR A 131 -26.11 16.51 13.69
N LYS A 132 -26.95 15.52 13.38
CA LYS A 132 -26.59 14.40 12.51
C LYS A 132 -26.09 14.85 11.14
N GLU A 133 -26.74 15.83 10.55
CA GLU A 133 -26.42 16.35 9.22
C GLU A 133 -25.10 17.12 9.24
N GLU A 134 -24.85 17.91 10.28
CA GLU A 134 -23.60 18.66 10.43
C GLU A 134 -22.40 17.72 10.58
N PHE A 135 -22.53 16.69 11.43
CA PHE A 135 -21.47 15.70 11.60
C PHE A 135 -21.29 14.82 10.37
N GLY A 136 -22.39 14.43 9.71
CA GLY A 136 -22.35 13.67 8.45
C GLY A 136 -21.58 14.42 7.37
N SER A 137 -21.84 15.73 7.21
CA SER A 137 -21.10 16.56 6.26
C SER A 137 -19.59 16.61 6.54
N LEU A 138 -19.19 16.65 7.83
CA LEU A 138 -17.77 16.58 8.19
C LEU A 138 -17.13 15.24 7.77
N LEU A 139 -17.83 14.13 8.00
CA LEU A 139 -17.35 12.80 7.59
C LEU A 139 -17.20 12.69 6.07
N ASP A 140 -18.18 13.17 5.30
CA ASP A 140 -18.16 13.14 3.84
C ASP A 140 -16.99 13.98 3.28
N ASP A 141 -16.82 15.20 3.81
CA ASP A 141 -15.73 16.09 3.41
C ASP A 141 -14.36 15.49 3.76
N PHE A 142 -14.23 14.88 4.96
CA PHE A 142 -13.03 14.19 5.39
C PHE A 142 -12.67 13.05 4.44
N TYR A 143 -13.63 12.16 4.15
CA TYR A 143 -13.39 11.01 3.29
C TYR A 143 -13.02 11.41 1.87
N THR A 144 -13.68 12.44 1.33
CA THR A 144 -13.35 13.03 0.03
C THR A 144 -11.91 13.56 -0.01
N LEU A 145 -11.47 14.25 1.05
CA LEU A 145 -10.10 14.75 1.13
C LEU A 145 -9.09 13.59 1.28
N LEU A 146 -9.37 12.63 2.17
CA LEU A 146 -8.51 11.46 2.42
C LEU A 146 -8.29 10.64 1.14
N THR A 147 -9.37 10.29 0.42
CA THR A 147 -9.29 9.55 -0.85
C THR A 147 -8.49 10.30 -1.90
N THR A 148 -8.66 11.63 -1.98
CA THR A 148 -7.92 12.47 -2.92
C THR A 148 -6.42 12.53 -2.59
N LEU A 149 -6.07 12.72 -1.30
CA LEU A 149 -4.68 12.74 -0.83
C LEU A 149 -3.99 11.40 -1.07
N ALA A 150 -4.63 10.30 -0.67
CA ALA A 150 -4.10 8.95 -0.84
C ALA A 150 -3.89 8.62 -2.32
N LYS A 151 -4.84 8.97 -3.19
CA LYS A 151 -4.70 8.80 -4.64
C LYS A 151 -3.49 9.57 -5.18
N LYS A 152 -3.31 10.83 -4.78
CA LYS A 152 -2.17 11.66 -5.22
C LYS A 152 -0.83 11.10 -4.78
N GLU A 153 -0.74 10.59 -3.56
CA GLU A 153 0.49 9.99 -3.04
C GLU A 153 0.80 8.66 -3.76
N LEU A 154 -0.21 7.79 -3.92
CA LEU A 154 -0.03 6.47 -4.54
C LEU A 154 0.25 6.53 -6.05
N GLU A 155 -0.30 7.52 -6.77
CA GLU A 155 -0.06 7.72 -8.22
C GLU A 155 1.44 7.77 -8.56
N VAL A 156 2.27 8.32 -7.67
CA VAL A 156 3.73 8.40 -7.84
C VAL A 156 4.37 7.01 -7.89
N TYR A 157 3.90 6.08 -7.05
CA TYR A 157 4.53 4.78 -6.87
C TYR A 157 4.00 3.71 -7.81
N VAL A 158 2.71 3.75 -8.14
CA VAL A 158 2.07 2.73 -9.01
C VAL A 158 2.73 2.69 -10.39
N GLY A 159 3.13 3.85 -10.93
CA GLY A 159 3.85 3.93 -12.21
C GLY A 159 5.29 3.42 -12.18
N GLU A 160 5.94 3.41 -11.01
CA GLU A 160 7.36 3.08 -10.87
C GLU A 160 7.60 1.63 -10.40
N LEU A 161 6.76 1.11 -9.50
CA LEU A 161 6.96 -0.22 -8.92
C LEU A 161 6.58 -1.36 -9.86
N GLY A 162 5.50 -1.17 -10.62
CA GLY A 162 4.94 -2.13 -11.59
C GLY A 162 4.34 -3.41 -10.98
N VAL A 163 4.99 -4.04 -10.00
CA VAL A 163 4.61 -5.33 -9.42
C VAL A 163 4.95 -5.42 -7.93
N ILE A 164 4.02 -5.97 -7.15
CA ILE A 164 4.19 -6.41 -5.76
C ILE A 164 3.90 -7.92 -5.65
N ASN A 165 4.40 -8.56 -4.60
CA ASN A 165 4.09 -9.95 -4.28
C ASN A 165 3.21 -10.02 -3.04
N VAL A 166 2.20 -10.88 -3.03
CA VAL A 166 1.28 -11.03 -1.89
C VAL A 166 0.95 -12.49 -1.66
N SER A 167 0.60 -12.84 -0.44
CA SER A 167 0.12 -14.19 -0.11
C SER A 167 -1.32 -14.14 0.38
N LEU A 168 -2.19 -14.99 -0.18
CA LEU A 168 -3.58 -15.09 0.22
C LEU A 168 -3.92 -16.52 0.65
N CYS A 169 -4.51 -16.65 1.83
CA CYS A 169 -5.13 -17.88 2.30
C CYS A 169 -6.65 -17.79 2.15
N ILE A 170 -7.30 -18.87 1.72
CA ILE A 170 -8.75 -19.01 1.71
C ILE A 170 -9.10 -20.18 2.62
N ASP A 171 -9.65 -19.89 3.79
CA ASP A 171 -10.15 -20.86 4.76
C ASP A 171 -11.67 -20.98 4.62
N TYR A 172 -12.14 -22.14 4.18
CA TYR A 172 -13.55 -22.40 3.92
C TYR A 172 -14.35 -22.73 5.19
N GLY A 173 -13.74 -22.69 6.40
CA GLY A 173 -14.43 -22.97 7.66
C GLY A 173 -14.81 -24.44 7.86
N ASN A 174 -14.56 -25.30 6.86
CA ASN A 174 -14.84 -26.73 6.87
C ASN A 174 -13.54 -27.58 6.91
N GLN A 175 -12.48 -27.03 7.51
CA GLN A 175 -11.11 -27.57 7.55
C GLN A 175 -10.38 -27.59 6.20
N THR A 176 -11.01 -27.11 5.12
CA THR A 176 -10.35 -26.90 3.84
C THR A 176 -9.69 -25.53 3.82
N THR A 177 -8.39 -25.49 3.48
CA THR A 177 -7.63 -24.26 3.32
C THR A 177 -6.83 -24.29 2.01
N GLU A 178 -6.82 -23.18 1.29
CA GLU A 178 -6.05 -23.00 0.05
C GLU A 178 -5.09 -21.83 0.19
N TRP A 179 -3.82 -22.05 -0.16
CA TRP A 179 -2.77 -21.03 -0.07
C TRP A 179 -2.25 -20.64 -1.44
N TYR A 180 -2.22 -19.34 -1.69
CA TYR A 180 -1.68 -18.72 -2.90
C TYR A 180 -0.48 -17.84 -2.51
N ASN A 181 0.69 -18.47 -2.41
CA ASN A 181 1.91 -17.83 -1.91
C ASN A 181 2.65 -17.05 -3.00
N LYS A 182 3.15 -15.85 -2.65
CA LYS A 182 3.95 -14.99 -3.55
C LYS A 182 3.27 -14.73 -4.90
N THR A 183 1.96 -14.52 -4.88
CA THR A 183 1.20 -14.14 -6.06
C THR A 183 1.61 -12.72 -6.48
N SER A 184 2.09 -12.56 -7.70
CA SER A 184 2.45 -11.24 -8.22
C SER A 184 1.22 -10.48 -8.70
N THR A 185 1.09 -9.22 -8.30
CA THR A 185 0.03 -8.30 -8.75
C THR A 185 0.56 -6.87 -8.90
N VAL A 186 -0.21 -5.97 -9.50
CA VAL A 186 0.21 -4.58 -9.72
C VAL A 186 0.09 -3.79 -8.41
N ALA A 187 1.01 -2.86 -8.15
CA ALA A 187 0.88 -1.92 -7.04
C ALA A 187 -0.45 -1.13 -7.13
N GLY A 188 -1.09 -0.87 -6.00
CA GLY A 188 -2.42 -0.23 -5.95
C GLY A 188 -3.60 -1.19 -6.15
N THR A 189 -3.36 -2.49 -6.36
CA THR A 189 -4.42 -3.52 -6.40
C THR A 189 -5.07 -3.67 -5.02
N THR A 190 -6.40 -3.85 -4.98
CA THR A 190 -7.15 -4.09 -3.73
C THR A 190 -7.20 -5.58 -3.36
N LEU A 191 -7.56 -5.91 -2.11
CA LEU A 191 -7.78 -7.30 -1.72
C LEU A 191 -8.88 -7.97 -2.57
N PHE A 192 -9.95 -7.23 -2.90
CA PHE A 192 -11.00 -7.71 -3.78
C PHE A 192 -10.49 -8.06 -5.18
N ASP A 193 -9.68 -7.17 -5.78
CA ASP A 193 -9.09 -7.40 -7.10
C ASP A 193 -8.18 -8.64 -7.14
N LEU A 194 -7.35 -8.81 -6.11
CA LEU A 194 -6.53 -10.01 -5.97
C LEU A 194 -7.38 -11.27 -5.85
N THR A 195 -8.45 -11.21 -5.04
CA THR A 195 -9.33 -12.36 -4.82
C THR A 195 -10.01 -12.76 -6.14
N ARG A 196 -10.53 -11.79 -6.92
CA ARG A 196 -11.07 -12.02 -8.27
C ARG A 196 -10.07 -12.62 -9.25
N LYS A 197 -8.79 -12.31 -9.09
CA LYS A 197 -7.73 -12.82 -9.96
C LYS A 197 -7.45 -14.31 -9.72
N ILE A 198 -7.58 -14.77 -8.48
CA ILE A 198 -7.13 -16.12 -8.09
C ILE A 198 -8.28 -17.10 -7.83
N ALA A 199 -9.48 -16.60 -7.57
CA ALA A 199 -10.66 -17.40 -7.25
C ALA A 199 -11.91 -16.88 -7.98
N ALA A 200 -12.88 -17.76 -8.20
CA ALA A 200 -14.20 -17.33 -8.66
C ALA A 200 -14.95 -16.70 -7.49
N VAL A 201 -15.47 -15.49 -7.65
CA VAL A 201 -16.20 -14.80 -6.58
C VAL A 201 -17.56 -14.31 -7.06
N GLU A 202 -18.55 -14.43 -6.19
CA GLU A 202 -19.82 -13.70 -6.32
C GLU A 202 -19.90 -12.67 -5.18
N TYR A 203 -20.42 -11.49 -5.50
CA TYR A 203 -20.41 -10.38 -4.56
C TYR A 203 -21.63 -9.47 -4.74
N SER A 204 -21.94 -8.75 -3.67
CA SER A 204 -22.97 -7.73 -3.62
C SER A 204 -22.33 -6.36 -3.45
N TYR A 205 -22.90 -5.34 -4.07
CA TYR A 205 -22.47 -3.95 -3.95
C TYR A 205 -23.43 -3.17 -3.03
N TRP A 206 -22.87 -2.49 -2.03
CA TRP A 206 -23.59 -1.72 -1.03
C TRP A 206 -23.09 -0.27 -1.03
N ALA A 207 -23.82 0.60 -1.74
CA ALA A 207 -23.42 1.99 -1.95
C ALA A 207 -23.21 2.82 -0.67
N THR A 208 -23.87 2.44 0.44
CA THR A 208 -23.84 3.17 1.71
C THR A 208 -22.78 2.65 2.69
N MET A 209 -22.03 1.62 2.32
CA MET A 209 -20.89 1.13 3.11
C MET A 209 -19.63 1.86 2.67
N GLU A 210 -18.91 2.49 3.61
CA GLU A 210 -17.62 3.12 3.35
C GLU A 210 -16.69 2.89 4.56
N PRO A 211 -15.37 2.79 4.37
CA PRO A 211 -14.67 2.61 3.10
C PRO A 211 -14.87 1.19 2.54
N GLY A 212 -15.19 1.13 1.24
CA GLY A 212 -15.40 -0.13 0.53
C GLY A 212 -16.86 -0.57 0.56
N HIS A 213 -17.33 -1.01 -0.61
CA HIS A 213 -18.73 -1.26 -0.91
C HIS A 213 -19.01 -2.73 -1.23
N ILE A 214 -17.99 -3.58 -1.23
CA ILE A 214 -18.11 -4.95 -1.73
C ILE A 214 -18.20 -5.96 -0.58
N PHE A 215 -19.29 -6.72 -0.60
CA PHE A 215 -19.51 -7.86 0.26
C PHE A 215 -19.40 -9.16 -0.56
N LEU A 216 -18.55 -10.10 -0.15
CA LEU A 216 -18.41 -11.38 -0.83
C LEU A 216 -19.52 -12.34 -0.42
N ASN A 217 -20.33 -12.76 -1.40
CA ASN A 217 -21.39 -13.75 -1.21
C ASN A 217 -20.82 -15.18 -1.28
N SER A 218 -19.84 -15.41 -2.15
CA SER A 218 -19.20 -16.71 -2.31
C SER A 218 -17.78 -16.61 -2.85
N ILE A 219 -16.96 -17.61 -2.51
CA ILE A 219 -15.63 -17.84 -3.09
C ILE A 219 -15.57 -19.29 -3.56
N ASN A 220 -15.19 -19.53 -4.81
CA ASN A 220 -15.15 -20.84 -5.47
C ASN A 220 -16.47 -21.64 -5.31
N ASN A 221 -17.61 -20.94 -5.47
CA ASN A 221 -18.97 -21.46 -5.27
C ASN A 221 -19.29 -21.92 -3.83
N HIS A 222 -18.45 -21.59 -2.85
CA HIS A 222 -18.73 -21.84 -1.44
C HIS A 222 -19.43 -20.63 -0.82
N ALA A 223 -20.71 -20.82 -0.49
CA ALA A 223 -21.64 -19.80 0.02
C ALA A 223 -22.32 -20.23 1.34
N GLU A 224 -21.72 -21.17 2.08
CA GLU A 224 -22.33 -21.78 3.28
C GLU A 224 -22.20 -20.91 4.54
N GLY A 225 -21.64 -19.71 4.44
CA GLY A 225 -21.42 -18.81 5.57
C GLY A 225 -21.05 -17.38 5.14
N TYR A 226 -20.60 -16.59 6.11
CA TYR A 226 -20.15 -15.21 5.91
C TYR A 226 -18.64 -15.17 5.68
N TRP A 227 -18.22 -14.52 4.60
CA TRP A 227 -16.82 -14.31 4.30
C TRP A 227 -16.29 -13.07 5.01
N VAL A 228 -15.32 -13.28 5.90
CA VAL A 228 -14.57 -12.21 6.56
C VAL A 228 -13.11 -12.32 6.20
N TRP A 229 -12.38 -11.21 6.27
CA TRP A 229 -10.97 -11.19 5.93
C TRP A 229 -10.11 -10.64 7.06
N TYR A 230 -8.85 -11.06 7.05
CA TYR A 230 -7.82 -10.70 7.99
C TYR A 230 -6.53 -10.38 7.25
N TYR A 231 -5.69 -9.55 7.83
CA TYR A 231 -4.30 -9.38 7.44
C TYR A 231 -3.37 -9.78 8.59
N TRP A 232 -2.16 -10.23 8.25
CA TRP A 232 -1.15 -10.55 9.24
C TRP A 232 -0.39 -9.26 9.62
N ASP A 233 -0.45 -8.88 10.89
CA ASP A 233 0.36 -7.78 11.42
C ASP A 233 1.68 -8.37 11.94
N GLU A 234 2.77 -8.15 11.21
CA GLU A 234 4.09 -8.67 11.59
C GLU A 234 4.62 -8.08 12.91
N THR A 235 4.20 -6.86 13.26
CA THR A 235 4.65 -6.19 14.49
C THR A 235 3.98 -6.81 15.72
N LYS A 236 2.69 -7.13 15.61
CA LYS A 236 1.92 -7.79 16.67
C LYS A 236 2.08 -9.30 16.67
N GLY A 237 2.48 -9.89 15.54
CA GLY A 237 2.53 -11.33 15.34
C GLY A 237 1.14 -11.98 15.41
N ASP A 238 0.11 -11.30 14.91
CA ASP A 238 -1.28 -11.75 15.00
C ASP A 238 -2.11 -11.42 13.74
N TRP A 239 -3.20 -12.14 13.56
CA TRP A 239 -4.20 -11.87 12.53
C TRP A 239 -5.14 -10.75 12.98
N ILE A 240 -5.14 -9.64 12.24
CA ILE A 240 -6.00 -8.50 12.52
C ILE A 240 -7.19 -8.53 11.57
N PHE A 241 -8.39 -8.32 12.13
CA PHE A 241 -9.63 -8.21 11.36
C PHE A 241 -9.55 -7.03 10.40
N GLY A 242 -10.01 -7.23 9.17
CA GLY A 242 -10.03 -6.19 8.15
C GLY A 242 -10.91 -5.00 8.52
N PRO A 243 -10.36 -3.78 8.70
CA PRO A 243 -11.11 -2.65 9.22
C PRO A 243 -12.00 -1.96 8.19
N VAL A 244 -11.90 -2.35 6.91
CA VAL A 244 -12.61 -1.76 5.77
C VAL A 244 -13.12 -2.86 4.83
N GLY A 245 -13.99 -2.48 3.88
CA GLY A 245 -14.37 -3.36 2.78
C GLY A 245 -13.15 -3.84 1.99
N CYS A 246 -13.21 -5.08 1.48
CA CYS A 246 -12.09 -5.68 0.76
C CYS A 246 -11.69 -4.95 -0.54
N ASP A 247 -12.58 -4.12 -1.07
CA ASP A 247 -12.36 -3.23 -2.22
C ASP A 247 -11.76 -1.87 -1.85
N ALA A 248 -11.64 -1.54 -0.56
CA ALA A 248 -10.93 -0.36 -0.09
C ALA A 248 -9.51 -0.66 0.42
N TRP A 249 -9.24 -1.92 0.80
CA TRP A 249 -7.92 -2.30 1.31
C TRP A 249 -6.88 -2.44 0.19
N ILE A 250 -5.83 -1.61 0.24
CA ILE A 250 -4.73 -1.62 -0.73
C ILE A 250 -3.66 -2.61 -0.28
N LEU A 251 -3.19 -3.44 -1.19
CA LEU A 251 -2.23 -4.49 -0.88
C LEU A 251 -0.81 -3.95 -0.70
N GLU A 252 -0.13 -4.40 0.35
CA GLU A 252 1.27 -4.12 0.62
C GLU A 252 2.17 -5.21 0.02
N ASN A 253 3.40 -4.85 -0.36
CA ASN A 253 4.36 -5.82 -0.85
C ASN A 253 4.78 -6.79 0.26
N ASN A 254 4.79 -8.07 -0.09
CA ASN A 254 4.90 -9.23 0.79
C ASN A 254 3.77 -9.36 1.84
N GLY A 255 2.69 -8.58 1.72
CA GLY A 255 1.54 -8.66 2.61
C GLY A 255 0.91 -10.06 2.60
N ILE A 256 0.42 -10.48 3.77
CA ILE A 256 -0.23 -11.78 3.98
C ILE A 256 -1.66 -11.55 4.42
N TYR A 257 -2.59 -12.10 3.66
CA TYR A 257 -4.02 -11.92 3.84
C TYR A 257 -4.72 -13.27 3.96
N LYS A 258 -5.89 -13.29 4.58
CA LYS A 258 -6.67 -14.50 4.80
C LYS A 258 -8.15 -14.21 4.72
N TRP A 259 -8.88 -14.95 3.88
CA TRP A 259 -10.33 -15.09 3.96
C TRP A 259 -10.68 -16.25 4.89
N VAL A 260 -11.73 -16.07 5.69
CA VAL A 260 -12.32 -17.10 6.55
C VAL A 260 -13.83 -17.11 6.32
N CYS A 261 -14.38 -18.27 5.99
CA CYS A 261 -15.83 -18.48 5.97
C CYS A 261 -16.30 -18.84 7.38
N ILE A 262 -17.17 -18.01 7.95
CA ILE A 262 -17.76 -18.23 9.28
C ILE A 262 -19.20 -18.68 9.10
N GLN A 263 -19.54 -19.83 9.69
CA GLN A 263 -20.89 -20.39 9.73
C GLN A 263 -21.74 -19.79 10.86
#